data_AF-A0A2E2U681-F1
#
_entry.id   AF-A0A2E2U681-F1
#
_cell.length_a   1.000
_cell.length_b   1.000
_cell.length_c   1.000
_cell.angle_alpha   90.00
_cell.angle_beta   90.00
_cell.angle_gamma   90.00
#
_symmetry.space_group_name_H-M   'P 1'
#
loop_
_entity.id
_entity.type
_entity.pdbx_description
1 polymer ?
#
loop_
_entity_poly.entity_id
_entity_poly.type
_entity_poly.pdbx_seq_one_letter_code
_entity_poly.pdbx_strand_id
1 'polypeptide(L)'
;MAIYLSDAKTADFWTRFKYRFYPAAYVCDSIKSRITDKLESNWSLHCPHTTFLLARINGEDELLKVLENQGSQDPYTELRNLDLMRYRKILYSRVFDSIIKLITVADQDTLESLKEVKLNYKTSRLGVLVQSDGQALRTIRDKIYLVKVQRLHHRATVALKDLGKEPQFNSSIKGKFSAPINIDEELWNKTLETERSKLVQINLKRFIGELKDKTSQARTLLKVKEYTKTDTPPGTSL
;
A
#
# COMPACT_ATOMS: atom_id res chain seq x y z
N MET A 1 -34.06 -8.57 -21.65
CA MET A 1 -33.13 -7.44 -21.42
C MET A 1 -31.72 -8.01 -21.20
N ALA A 2 -31.08 -8.51 -22.27
CA ALA A 2 -29.74 -9.13 -22.18
C ALA A 2 -28.95 -9.05 -23.51
N ILE A 3 -29.36 -8.19 -24.44
CA ILE A 3 -28.74 -8.05 -25.77
C ILE A 3 -27.52 -7.09 -25.72
N TYR A 4 -27.41 -6.27 -24.68
CA TYR A 4 -26.35 -5.24 -24.52
C TYR A 4 -25.06 -5.73 -23.85
N LEU A 5 -24.95 -7.01 -23.47
CA LEU A 5 -23.74 -7.58 -22.86
C LEU A 5 -22.90 -8.41 -23.86
N SER A 6 -23.42 -8.67 -25.05
CA SER A 6 -22.81 -9.54 -26.06
C SER A 6 -22.05 -8.80 -27.17
N ASP A 7 -22.13 -7.46 -27.23
CA ASP A 7 -21.42 -6.66 -28.24
C ASP A 7 -20.07 -6.17 -27.68
N ALA A 8 -18.98 -6.53 -28.36
CA ALA A 8 -17.61 -6.16 -27.99
C ALA A 8 -17.40 -4.63 -27.89
N LYS A 9 -18.17 -3.84 -28.65
CA LYS A 9 -18.12 -2.36 -28.59
C LYS A 9 -18.74 -1.81 -27.30
N THR A 10 -19.73 -2.51 -26.73
CA THR A 10 -20.32 -2.15 -25.44
C THR A 10 -19.51 -2.67 -24.25
N ALA A 11 -18.73 -3.74 -24.41
CA ALA A 11 -17.84 -4.23 -23.36
C ALA A 11 -16.79 -3.17 -22.97
N ASP A 12 -16.18 -2.48 -23.95
CA ASP A 12 -15.24 -1.36 -23.71
C ASP A 12 -15.93 -0.12 -23.12
N PHE A 13 -17.18 0.13 -23.50
CA PHE A 13 -18.00 1.18 -22.89
C PHE A 13 -18.30 0.85 -21.42
N TRP A 14 -18.66 -0.39 -21.10
CA TRP A 14 -18.99 -0.84 -19.74
C TRP A 14 -17.78 -1.07 -18.85
N THR A 15 -16.60 -1.45 -19.38
CA THR A 15 -15.35 -1.37 -18.60
C THR A 15 -15.08 0.08 -18.26
N ARG A 16 -15.17 1.01 -19.22
CA ARG A 16 -15.07 2.46 -18.96
C ARG A 16 -16.18 3.00 -18.02
N PHE A 17 -17.37 2.42 -18.03
CA PHE A 17 -18.51 2.81 -17.18
C PHE A 17 -18.49 2.19 -15.78
N LYS A 18 -17.94 0.98 -15.60
CA LYS A 18 -17.72 0.36 -14.28
C LYS A 18 -16.77 1.21 -13.42
N TYR A 19 -15.81 1.89 -14.04
CA TYR A 19 -14.96 2.89 -13.38
C TYR A 19 -15.74 4.14 -12.89
N ARG A 20 -17.00 4.35 -13.29
CA ARG A 20 -17.73 5.63 -13.11
C ARG A 20 -18.96 5.60 -12.21
N PHE A 21 -19.32 4.49 -11.59
CA PHE A 21 -20.56 4.38 -10.79
C PHE A 21 -20.35 4.25 -9.27
N TYR A 22 -19.33 4.93 -8.72
CA TYR A 22 -19.50 5.49 -7.37
C TYR A 22 -19.92 6.94 -7.58
N PRO A 23 -21.14 7.35 -7.19
CA PRO A 23 -21.47 8.76 -7.19
C PRO A 23 -20.35 9.48 -6.44
N ALA A 24 -19.80 10.56 -7.00
CA ALA A 24 -18.77 11.37 -6.32
C ALA A 24 -19.19 11.81 -4.89
N ALA A 25 -20.49 11.69 -4.60
CA ALA A 25 -21.12 11.86 -3.30
C ALA A 25 -20.77 10.79 -2.23
N TYR A 26 -20.17 9.63 -2.54
CA TYR A 26 -19.95 8.55 -1.55
C TYR A 26 -18.58 7.83 -1.66
N VAL A 27 -17.58 8.43 -2.31
CA VAL A 27 -16.28 7.79 -2.55
C VAL A 27 -15.61 7.38 -1.24
N CYS A 28 -15.51 8.28 -0.27
CA CYS A 28 -14.87 8.01 1.03
C CYS A 28 -15.63 6.93 1.82
N ASP A 29 -16.96 7.02 1.90
CA ASP A 29 -17.76 6.06 2.66
C ASP A 29 -17.69 4.65 2.05
N SER A 30 -17.66 4.55 0.73
CA SER A 30 -17.45 3.28 0.02
C SER A 30 -16.07 2.68 0.30
N ILE A 31 -15.03 3.51 0.38
CA ILE A 31 -13.69 3.04 0.76
C ILE A 31 -13.72 2.55 2.20
N LYS A 32 -14.24 3.37 3.12
CA LYS A 32 -14.36 3.05 4.55
C LYS A 32 -15.07 1.71 4.75
N SER A 33 -16.25 1.52 4.17
CA SER A 33 -17.04 0.30 4.35
C SER A 33 -16.34 -0.97 3.86
N ARG A 34 -15.41 -0.85 2.90
CA ARG A 34 -14.68 -2.01 2.32
C ARG A 34 -13.42 -2.38 3.09
N ILE A 35 -12.82 -1.41 3.76
CA ILE A 35 -11.51 -1.60 4.39
C ILE A 35 -11.58 -1.67 5.90
N THR A 36 -12.64 -1.17 6.54
CA THR A 36 -12.76 -1.18 8.01
C THR A 36 -12.52 -2.56 8.61
N ASP A 37 -13.11 -3.62 8.05
CA ASP A 37 -12.95 -4.98 8.56
C ASP A 37 -11.56 -5.59 8.30
N LYS A 38 -10.75 -4.95 7.46
CA LYS A 38 -9.37 -5.37 7.11
C LYS A 38 -8.31 -4.61 7.90
N LEU A 39 -8.71 -3.55 8.61
CA LEU A 39 -7.82 -2.73 9.42
C LEU A 39 -7.76 -3.26 10.86
N GLU A 40 -6.68 -2.96 11.57
CA GLU A 40 -6.60 -3.28 12.99
C GLU A 40 -7.59 -2.44 13.82
N SER A 41 -7.93 -2.93 15.01
CA SER A 41 -8.87 -2.28 15.93
C SER A 41 -8.44 -0.88 16.41
N ASN A 42 -7.16 -0.53 16.29
CA ASN A 42 -6.63 0.80 16.64
C ASN A 42 -6.80 1.84 15.52
N TRP A 43 -7.41 1.46 14.39
CA TRP A 43 -7.74 2.37 13.30
C TRP A 43 -9.17 2.91 13.44
N SER A 44 -9.34 4.18 13.10
CA SER A 44 -10.66 4.80 12.92
C SER A 44 -10.67 5.62 11.64
N LEU A 45 -11.66 5.37 10.79
CA LEU A 45 -11.83 6.06 9.52
C LEU A 45 -12.98 7.06 9.60
N HIS A 46 -12.69 8.29 9.22
CA HIS A 46 -13.63 9.39 9.17
C HIS A 46 -13.71 9.96 7.76
N CYS A 47 -14.93 10.26 7.31
CA CYS A 47 -15.20 10.90 6.03
C CYS A 47 -15.89 12.26 6.26
N PRO A 48 -15.16 13.30 6.71
CA PRO A 48 -15.68 14.67 6.81
C PRO A 48 -16.36 15.18 5.54
N HIS A 49 -15.90 14.72 4.37
CA HIS A 49 -16.51 14.97 3.08
C HIS A 49 -16.40 13.71 2.21
N THR A 50 -17.27 13.61 1.22
CA THR A 50 -17.35 12.54 0.23
C THR A 50 -16.04 12.17 -0.47
N THR A 51 -15.09 13.11 -0.63
CA THR A 51 -13.77 12.90 -1.28
C THR A 51 -12.60 13.11 -0.32
N PHE A 52 -12.85 13.15 0.99
CA PHE A 52 -11.85 13.37 2.02
C PHE A 52 -11.83 12.18 2.96
N LEU A 53 -10.72 11.46 3.03
CA LEU A 53 -10.51 10.35 3.95
C LEU A 53 -9.54 10.75 5.06
N LEU A 54 -9.98 10.63 6.31
CA LEU A 54 -9.13 10.75 7.48
C LEU A 54 -9.02 9.39 8.18
N ALA A 55 -7.84 8.79 8.09
CA ALA A 55 -7.46 7.64 8.90
C ALA A 55 -6.78 8.12 10.18
N ARG A 56 -7.35 7.83 11.34
CA ARG A 56 -6.74 8.08 12.64
C ARG A 56 -6.28 6.75 13.21
N ILE A 57 -5.03 6.69 13.65
CA ILE A 57 -4.40 5.47 14.18
C ILE A 57 -3.93 5.78 15.59
N ASN A 58 -4.41 4.99 16.55
CA ASN A 58 -3.82 4.98 17.89
C ASN A 58 -2.53 4.15 17.83
N GLY A 59 -1.41 4.86 17.76
CA GLY A 59 -0.10 4.30 17.51
C GLY A 59 0.64 3.79 18.73
N GLU A 60 0.14 4.05 19.94
CA GLU A 60 0.80 3.64 21.18
C GLU A 60 0.90 2.11 21.26
N ASP A 61 -0.21 1.42 21.00
CA ASP A 61 -0.30 -0.05 21.04
C ASP A 61 0.62 -0.70 20.00
N GLU A 62 0.76 -0.07 18.84
CA GLU A 62 1.68 -0.55 17.80
C GLU A 62 3.15 -0.40 18.22
N LEU A 63 3.51 0.71 18.86
CA LEU A 63 4.88 0.90 19.36
C LEU A 63 5.24 -0.09 20.46
N LEU A 64 4.30 -0.39 21.36
CA LEU A 64 4.47 -1.40 22.41
C LEU A 64 4.71 -2.79 21.79
N LYS A 65 3.89 -3.20 20.81
CA LYS A 65 4.08 -4.45 20.07
C LYS A 65 5.45 -4.56 19.38
N VAL A 66 6.03 -3.46 18.92
CA VAL A 66 7.38 -3.47 18.34
C VAL A 66 8.42 -3.82 19.40
N LEU A 67 8.31 -3.22 20.58
CA LEU A 67 9.26 -3.44 21.67
C LEU A 67 9.13 -4.87 22.24
N GLU A 68 7.89 -5.38 22.37
CA GLU A 68 7.64 -6.78 22.72
C GLU A 68 8.31 -7.74 21.75
N ASN A 69 8.13 -7.54 20.44
CA ASN A 69 8.76 -8.36 19.40
C ASN A 69 10.30 -8.24 19.36
N GLN A 70 10.85 -7.16 19.93
CA GLN A 70 12.30 -6.98 20.09
C GLN A 70 12.85 -7.65 21.37
N GLY A 71 12.00 -8.34 22.13
CA GLY A 71 12.39 -9.06 23.35
C GLY A 71 12.38 -8.18 24.60
N SER A 72 11.72 -7.02 24.56
CA SER A 72 11.56 -6.18 25.75
C SER A 72 10.73 -6.91 26.81
N GLN A 73 11.29 -7.04 28.02
CA GLN A 73 10.58 -7.61 29.17
C GLN A 73 9.57 -6.63 29.77
N ASP A 74 9.77 -5.33 29.56
CA ASP A 74 8.87 -4.25 29.98
C ASP A 74 8.79 -3.17 28.88
N PRO A 75 7.92 -3.38 27.87
CA PRO A 75 7.80 -2.49 26.73
C PRO A 75 7.28 -1.09 27.12
N TYR A 76 6.51 -0.98 28.21
CA TYR A 76 5.95 0.29 28.66
C TYR A 76 7.04 1.20 29.23
N THR A 77 7.88 0.65 30.10
CA THR A 77 9.01 1.41 30.67
C THR A 77 10.05 1.72 29.60
N GLU A 78 10.34 0.78 28.70
CA GLU A 78 11.27 1.03 27.59
C GLU A 78 10.75 2.12 26.65
N LEU A 79 9.45 2.15 26.32
CA LEU A 79 8.86 3.19 25.46
C LEU A 79 8.97 4.59 26.08
N ARG A 80 8.78 4.70 27.40
CA ARG A 80 8.91 5.98 28.13
C ARG A 80 10.33 6.49 28.15
N ASN A 81 11.29 5.59 28.35
CA ASN A 81 12.72 5.90 28.44
C ASN A 81 13.41 5.93 27.07
N LEU A 82 12.70 5.60 26.00
CA LEU A 82 13.25 5.57 24.66
C LEU A 82 13.74 6.97 24.25
N ASP A 83 15.00 7.02 23.82
CA ASP A 83 15.59 8.21 23.20
C ASP A 83 14.73 8.73 22.05
N LEU A 84 14.62 10.05 21.92
CA LEU A 84 13.74 10.71 20.94
C LEU A 84 14.06 10.32 19.49
N MET A 85 15.33 10.13 19.15
CA MET A 85 15.74 9.72 17.80
C MET A 85 15.33 8.29 17.50
N ARG A 86 15.52 7.37 18.46
CA ARG A 86 15.06 5.98 18.33
C ARG A 86 13.53 5.93 18.25
N TYR A 87 12.85 6.73 19.04
CA TYR A 87 11.38 6.83 19.06
C TYR A 87 10.84 7.30 17.71
N ARG A 88 11.37 8.42 17.19
CA ARG A 88 11.03 8.92 15.85
C ARG A 88 11.27 7.87 14.78
N LYS A 89 12.40 7.17 14.81
CA LYS A 89 12.71 6.13 13.82
C LYS A 89 11.64 5.04 13.77
N ILE A 90 11.20 4.54 14.93
CA ILE A 90 10.14 3.52 15.01
C ILE A 90 8.80 4.13 14.55
N LEU A 91 8.47 5.33 15.04
CA LEU A 91 7.24 6.05 14.69
C LEU A 91 7.09 6.25 13.18
N TYR A 92 8.08 6.84 12.51
CA TYR A 92 8.05 7.07 11.06
C TYR A 92 8.01 5.77 10.25
N SER A 93 8.65 4.70 10.75
CA SER A 93 8.53 3.38 10.14
C SER A 93 7.08 2.89 10.18
N ARG A 94 6.41 3.02 11.33
CA ARG A 94 5.01 2.57 11.49
C ARG A 94 4.02 3.43 10.72
N VAL A 95 4.23 4.74 10.67
CA VAL A 95 3.48 5.65 9.81
C VAL A 95 3.57 5.21 8.36
N PHE A 96 4.77 4.88 7.88
CA PHE A 96 4.96 4.42 6.51
C PHE A 96 4.29 3.06 6.27
N ASP A 97 4.48 2.09 7.17
CA ASP A 97 3.82 0.78 7.08
C ASP A 97 2.29 0.93 7.04
N SER A 98 1.74 1.86 7.81
CA SER A 98 0.31 2.19 7.82
C SER A 98 -0.16 2.71 6.46
N ILE A 99 0.59 3.62 5.83
CA ILE A 99 0.30 4.10 4.48
C ILE A 99 0.28 2.95 3.48
N ILE A 100 1.29 2.08 3.53
CA ILE A 100 1.36 0.90 2.65
C ILE A 100 0.18 -0.04 2.88
N LYS A 101 -0.20 -0.26 4.15
CA LYS A 101 -1.36 -1.08 4.49
C LYS A 101 -2.63 -0.49 3.88
N LEU A 102 -2.88 0.81 4.08
CA LEU A 102 -4.02 1.53 3.54
C LEU A 102 -4.12 1.39 2.01
N ILE A 103 -3.01 1.64 1.31
CA ILE A 103 -2.92 1.54 -0.16
C ILE A 103 -3.19 0.12 -0.67
N THR A 104 -2.80 -0.89 0.11
CA THR A 104 -2.93 -2.31 -0.23
C THR A 104 -4.38 -2.78 -0.09
N VAL A 105 -5.05 -2.37 1.00
CA VAL A 105 -6.43 -2.82 1.28
C VAL A 105 -7.48 -2.01 0.54
N ALA A 106 -7.17 -0.76 0.17
CA ALA A 106 -8.06 0.10 -0.60
C ALA A 106 -8.13 -0.33 -2.08
N ASP A 107 -9.33 -0.22 -2.63
CA ASP A 107 -9.57 -0.41 -4.05
C ASP A 107 -8.97 0.77 -4.85
N GLN A 108 -8.32 0.48 -5.98
CA GLN A 108 -7.48 1.47 -6.68
C GLN A 108 -8.30 2.61 -7.28
N ASP A 109 -9.41 2.24 -7.90
CA ASP A 109 -10.23 3.17 -8.69
C ASP A 109 -10.95 4.15 -7.75
N THR A 110 -11.39 3.65 -6.60
CA THR A 110 -11.97 4.48 -5.55
C THR A 110 -10.92 5.33 -4.85
N LEU A 111 -9.72 4.80 -4.58
CA LEU A 111 -8.63 5.55 -3.94
C LEU A 111 -8.21 6.77 -4.76
N GLU A 112 -8.06 6.62 -6.08
CA GLU A 112 -7.70 7.73 -6.99
C GLU A 112 -8.73 8.86 -6.99
N SER A 113 -9.99 8.54 -6.71
CA SER A 113 -11.09 9.52 -6.66
C SER A 113 -11.08 10.40 -5.39
N LEU A 114 -10.21 10.11 -4.41
CA LEU A 114 -10.04 10.95 -3.23
C LEU A 114 -9.20 12.19 -3.54
N LYS A 115 -9.75 13.37 -3.26
CA LYS A 115 -9.03 14.64 -3.40
C LYS A 115 -8.03 14.85 -2.28
N GLU A 116 -8.34 14.35 -1.09
CA GLU A 116 -7.51 14.54 0.09
C GLU A 116 -7.54 13.30 0.97
N VAL A 117 -6.35 12.86 1.37
CA VAL A 117 -6.16 11.75 2.30
C VAL A 117 -5.26 12.22 3.43
N LYS A 118 -5.76 12.08 4.66
CA LYS A 118 -5.00 12.37 5.87
C LYS A 118 -4.84 11.10 6.68
N LEU A 119 -3.60 10.79 7.04
CA LEU A 119 -3.28 9.75 8.01
C LEU A 119 -2.73 10.44 9.25
N ASN A 120 -3.46 10.33 10.35
CA ASN A 120 -3.10 10.88 11.64
C ASN A 120 -2.70 9.76 12.58
N TYR A 121 -1.38 9.55 12.71
CA TYR A 121 -0.81 8.58 13.62
C TYR A 121 -0.51 9.27 14.96
N LYS A 122 -1.23 8.90 16.01
CA LYS A 122 -1.17 9.58 17.31
C LYS A 122 -0.58 8.67 18.37
N THR A 123 0.34 9.22 19.16
CA THR A 123 0.90 8.57 20.35
C THR A 123 0.78 9.49 21.57
N SER A 124 1.23 9.01 22.72
CA SER A 124 1.30 9.80 23.96
C SER A 124 2.26 11.00 23.86
N ARG A 125 3.38 10.84 23.13
CA ARG A 125 4.48 11.83 23.05
C ARG A 125 4.44 12.67 21.78
N LEU A 126 4.22 12.04 20.63
CA LEU A 126 4.25 12.68 19.31
C LEU A 126 3.09 12.25 18.42
N GLY A 127 2.61 13.17 17.61
CA GLY A 127 1.71 12.89 16.51
C GLY A 127 2.40 13.10 15.18
N VAL A 128 2.06 12.28 14.19
CA VAL A 128 2.48 12.46 12.81
C VAL A 128 1.23 12.55 11.95
N LEU A 129 1.07 13.69 11.29
CA LEU A 129 0.06 13.91 10.27
C LEU A 129 0.70 13.78 8.89
N VAL A 130 0.23 12.82 8.11
CA VAL A 130 0.58 12.68 6.71
C VAL A 130 -0.59 13.14 5.86
N GLN A 131 -0.34 14.04 4.93
CA GLN A 131 -1.30 14.54 3.96
C GLN A 131 -0.87 14.14 2.55
N SER A 132 -1.83 13.64 1.77
CA SER A 132 -1.64 13.19 0.39
C SER A 132 -2.98 13.32 -0.37
N ASP A 133 -2.99 12.86 -1.61
CA ASP A 133 -4.18 12.73 -2.45
C ASP A 133 -4.25 11.32 -3.05
N GLY A 134 -5.42 10.97 -3.61
CA GLY A 134 -5.67 9.66 -4.18
C GLY A 134 -4.69 9.28 -5.30
N GLN A 135 -4.35 10.24 -6.17
CA GLN A 135 -3.45 10.03 -7.30
C GLN A 135 -2.02 9.72 -6.83
N ALA A 136 -1.55 10.44 -5.81
CA ALA A 136 -0.25 10.22 -5.20
C ALA A 136 -0.19 8.83 -4.56
N LEU A 137 -1.20 8.43 -3.80
CA LEU A 137 -1.25 7.09 -3.20
C LEU A 137 -1.31 5.97 -4.25
N ARG A 138 -2.03 6.16 -5.36
CA ARG A 138 -1.99 5.25 -6.51
C ARG A 138 -0.59 5.16 -7.11
N THR A 139 0.08 6.29 -7.29
CA THR A 139 1.45 6.34 -7.83
C THR A 139 2.43 5.59 -6.93
N ILE A 140 2.31 5.73 -5.60
CA ILE A 140 3.11 4.98 -4.63
C ILE A 140 2.84 3.48 -4.78
N ARG A 141 1.57 3.08 -4.88
CA ARG A 141 1.18 1.69 -5.11
C ARG A 141 1.83 1.13 -6.37
N ASP A 142 1.72 1.84 -7.48
CA ASP A 142 2.22 1.36 -8.76
C ASP A 142 3.74 1.23 -8.72
N LYS A 143 4.45 2.19 -8.09
CA LYS A 143 5.89 2.08 -7.89
C LYS A 143 6.30 0.83 -7.08
N ILE A 144 5.49 0.41 -6.11
CA ILE A 144 5.81 -0.72 -5.22
C ILE A 144 5.36 -2.05 -5.82
N TYR A 145 4.09 -2.12 -6.24
CA TYR A 145 3.40 -3.36 -6.58
C TYR A 145 3.27 -3.62 -8.08
N LEU A 146 3.41 -2.61 -8.95
CA LEU A 146 3.35 -2.84 -10.40
C LEU A 146 4.65 -3.49 -10.88
N VAL A 147 4.59 -4.81 -10.98
CA VAL A 147 5.69 -5.62 -11.49
C VAL A 147 5.51 -5.86 -12.99
N LYS A 148 6.46 -5.40 -13.81
CA LYS A 148 6.49 -5.71 -15.24
C LYS A 148 6.55 -7.22 -15.44
N VAL A 149 5.55 -7.77 -16.14
CA VAL A 149 5.41 -9.22 -16.41
C VAL A 149 6.69 -9.82 -16.98
N GLN A 150 7.35 -9.13 -17.91
CA GLN A 150 8.60 -9.61 -18.51
C GLN A 150 9.71 -9.83 -17.49
N ARG A 151 9.86 -8.88 -16.55
CA ARG A 151 10.87 -8.96 -15.48
C ARG A 151 10.54 -10.08 -14.51
N LEU A 152 9.25 -10.29 -14.22
CA LEU A 152 8.79 -11.37 -13.35
C LEU A 152 9.08 -12.74 -13.97
N HIS A 153 8.65 -12.96 -15.21
CA HIS A 153 8.87 -14.22 -15.92
C HIS A 153 10.36 -14.53 -16.09
N HIS A 154 11.18 -13.52 -16.42
CA HIS A 154 12.63 -13.70 -16.52
C HIS A 154 13.24 -14.18 -15.20
N ARG A 155 12.89 -13.56 -14.06
CA ARG A 155 13.41 -13.98 -12.75
C ARG A 155 12.93 -15.36 -12.34
N ALA A 156 11.66 -15.68 -12.58
CA ALA A 156 11.13 -17.02 -12.30
C ALA A 156 11.85 -18.10 -13.15
N THR A 157 12.15 -17.77 -14.41
CA THR A 157 12.93 -18.64 -15.31
C THR A 157 14.33 -18.88 -14.77
N VAL A 158 15.03 -17.83 -14.33
CA VAL A 158 16.37 -17.95 -13.73
C VAL A 158 16.31 -18.77 -12.44
N ALA A 159 15.34 -18.50 -11.55
CA ALA A 159 15.19 -19.24 -10.30
C ALA A 159 14.95 -20.74 -10.53
N LEU A 160 14.18 -21.12 -11.55
CA LEU A 160 14.00 -22.54 -11.90
C LEU A 160 15.28 -23.17 -12.43
N LYS A 161 16.04 -22.45 -13.26
CA LYS A 161 17.35 -22.93 -13.74
C LYS A 161 18.32 -23.16 -12.58
N ASP A 162 18.36 -22.25 -11.61
CA ASP A 162 19.19 -22.37 -10.42
C ASP A 162 18.80 -23.58 -9.56
N LEU A 163 17.53 -24.01 -9.63
CA LEU A 163 17.01 -25.22 -9.00
C LEU A 163 17.21 -26.50 -9.84
N GLY A 164 17.97 -26.43 -10.94
CA GLY A 164 18.22 -27.56 -11.84
C GLY A 164 17.01 -27.93 -12.72
N LYS A 165 15.99 -27.07 -12.80
CA LYS A 165 14.83 -27.25 -13.66
C LYS A 165 15.02 -26.40 -14.91
N GLU A 166 15.53 -26.97 -16.00
CA GLU A 166 15.69 -26.23 -17.26
C GLU A 166 14.34 -26.02 -17.95
N PRO A 167 13.79 -24.79 -17.98
CA PRO A 167 12.48 -24.54 -18.54
C PRO A 167 12.54 -24.51 -20.08
N GLN A 168 11.70 -25.31 -20.73
CA GLN A 168 11.53 -25.31 -22.18
C GLN A 168 10.25 -24.53 -22.55
N PHE A 169 10.36 -23.65 -23.55
CA PHE A 169 9.23 -22.83 -24.01
C PHE A 169 8.84 -23.22 -25.43
N ASN A 170 7.55 -23.05 -25.74
CA ASN A 170 7.03 -23.34 -27.08
C ASN A 170 7.62 -22.35 -28.09
N SER A 171 8.48 -22.85 -28.98
CA SER A 171 9.14 -22.04 -30.02
C SER A 171 8.16 -21.52 -31.08
N SER A 172 7.00 -22.16 -31.24
CA SER A 172 5.89 -21.69 -32.09
C SER A 172 5.16 -20.49 -31.47
N ILE A 173 5.26 -20.31 -30.15
CA ILE A 173 4.75 -19.15 -29.42
C ILE A 173 5.93 -18.22 -29.09
N LYS A 174 6.56 -17.68 -30.14
CA LYS A 174 7.68 -16.73 -29.97
C LYS A 174 7.25 -15.56 -29.07
N GLY A 175 7.93 -15.43 -27.93
CA GLY A 175 7.90 -14.22 -27.11
C GLY A 175 6.64 -13.97 -26.26
N LYS A 176 5.72 -14.93 -26.11
CA LYS A 176 4.62 -14.76 -25.14
C LYS A 176 4.96 -15.42 -23.80
N PHE A 177 4.75 -14.65 -22.74
CA PHE A 177 4.91 -14.99 -21.32
C PHE A 177 4.02 -16.20 -20.95
N SER A 178 4.45 -17.39 -21.34
CA SER A 178 3.75 -18.65 -21.13
C SER A 178 4.46 -19.49 -20.07
N ALA A 179 3.73 -20.42 -19.46
CA ALA A 179 4.31 -21.42 -18.58
C ALA A 179 5.29 -22.30 -19.37
N PRO A 180 6.42 -22.73 -18.77
CA PRO A 180 7.30 -23.70 -19.40
C PRO A 180 6.57 -25.04 -19.61
N ILE A 181 6.83 -25.71 -20.73
CA ILE A 181 6.12 -26.94 -21.13
C ILE A 181 6.42 -28.11 -20.19
N ASN A 182 7.64 -28.14 -19.64
CA ASN A 182 8.15 -29.23 -18.82
C ASN A 182 8.13 -28.94 -17.31
N ILE A 183 7.49 -27.86 -16.90
CA ILE A 183 7.36 -27.46 -15.50
C ILE A 183 5.89 -27.58 -15.13
N ASP A 184 5.64 -28.26 -14.02
CA ASP A 184 4.31 -28.35 -13.43
C ASP A 184 3.74 -26.94 -13.18
N GLU A 185 2.46 -26.74 -13.51
CA GLU A 185 1.79 -25.44 -13.44
C GLU A 185 1.77 -24.91 -12.01
N GLU A 186 1.60 -25.79 -11.02
CA GLU A 186 1.64 -25.42 -9.60
C GLU A 186 3.02 -24.87 -9.22
N LEU A 187 4.09 -25.58 -9.60
CA LEU A 187 5.46 -25.16 -9.34
C LEU A 187 5.79 -23.83 -10.03
N TRP A 188 5.33 -23.63 -11.26
CA TRP A 188 5.51 -22.39 -12.00
C TRP A 188 4.80 -21.21 -11.33
N ASN A 189 3.53 -21.38 -10.95
CA ASN A 189 2.75 -20.36 -10.28
C ASN A 189 3.34 -19.99 -8.92
N LYS A 190 3.75 -20.99 -8.12
CA LYS A 190 4.44 -20.76 -6.84
C LYS A 190 5.75 -19.99 -7.01
N THR A 191 6.50 -20.30 -8.07
CA THR A 191 7.76 -19.59 -8.37
C THR A 191 7.48 -18.15 -8.79
N LEU A 192 6.47 -17.91 -9.63
CA LEU A 192 6.03 -16.56 -10.01
C LEU A 192 5.59 -15.73 -8.79
N GLU A 193 4.79 -16.31 -7.88
CA GLU A 193 4.38 -15.62 -6.66
C GLU A 193 5.55 -15.28 -5.74
N THR A 194 6.50 -16.21 -5.62
CA THR A 194 7.72 -16.01 -4.84
C THR A 194 8.56 -14.87 -5.41
N GLU A 195 8.82 -14.88 -6.72
CA GLU A 195 9.61 -13.81 -7.37
C GLU A 195 8.86 -12.47 -7.42
N ARG A 196 7.53 -12.49 -7.55
CA ARG A 196 6.71 -11.27 -7.44
C ARG A 196 6.88 -10.66 -6.06
N SER A 197 6.77 -11.46 -4.99
CA SER A 197 6.94 -11.00 -3.62
C SER A 197 8.33 -10.41 -3.39
N LYS A 198 9.39 -11.05 -3.90
CA LYS A 198 10.76 -10.51 -3.85
C LYS A 198 10.89 -9.17 -4.58
N LEU A 199 10.30 -9.04 -5.77
CA LEU A 199 10.32 -7.79 -6.54
C LEU A 199 9.58 -6.66 -5.83
N VAL A 200 8.43 -6.95 -5.22
CA VAL A 200 7.69 -5.99 -4.40
C VAL A 200 8.56 -5.48 -3.24
N GLN A 201 9.26 -6.38 -2.55
CA GLN A 201 10.19 -6.01 -1.46
C GLN A 201 11.36 -5.14 -1.95
N ILE A 202 11.91 -5.44 -3.13
CA ILE A 202 12.96 -4.63 -3.75
C ILE A 202 12.45 -3.22 -4.08
N ASN A 203 11.27 -3.15 -4.70
CA ASN A 203 10.64 -1.87 -5.07
C ASN A 203 10.30 -1.04 -3.83
N LEU A 204 9.77 -1.67 -2.77
CA LEU A 204 9.50 -1.03 -1.49
C LEU A 204 10.76 -0.41 -0.89
N LYS A 205 11.85 -1.18 -0.81
CA LYS A 205 13.15 -0.68 -0.31
C LYS A 205 13.67 0.50 -1.14
N ARG A 206 13.57 0.41 -2.47
CA ARG A 206 13.96 1.50 -3.37
C ARG A 206 13.13 2.75 -3.11
N PHE A 207 11.81 2.61 -3.01
CA PHE A 207 10.90 3.74 -2.78
C PHE A 207 11.14 4.41 -1.40
N ILE A 208 11.39 3.63 -0.36
CA ILE A 208 11.81 4.17 0.96
C ILE A 208 13.12 4.97 0.82
N GLY A 209 14.06 4.50 -0.01
CA GLY A 209 15.27 5.25 -0.35
C GLY A 209 14.96 6.59 -1.02
N GLU A 210 14.07 6.59 -2.02
CA GLU A 210 13.61 7.80 -2.72
C GLU A 210 12.96 8.81 -1.76
N LEU A 211 12.20 8.37 -0.75
CA LEU A 211 11.61 9.28 0.24
C LEU A 211 12.65 9.96 1.14
N LYS A 212 13.76 9.27 1.43
CA LYS A 212 14.85 9.85 2.24
C LYS A 212 15.61 10.92 1.47
N ASP A 213 15.76 10.77 0.17
CA ASP A 213 16.41 11.74 -0.70
C ASP A 213 15.63 13.06 -0.77
N LYS A 214 16.28 14.17 -0.41
CA LYS A 214 15.69 15.51 -0.39
C LYS A 214 15.34 16.03 -1.78
N THR A 215 16.01 15.53 -2.82
CA THR A 215 15.83 15.96 -4.22
C THR A 215 14.77 15.17 -4.97
N SER A 216 14.31 14.05 -4.39
CA SER A 216 13.35 13.16 -5.02
C SER A 216 11.94 13.75 -5.04
N GLN A 217 11.29 13.63 -6.20
CA GLN A 217 9.86 13.90 -6.35
C GLN A 217 8.98 12.98 -5.49
N ALA A 218 9.50 11.84 -4.98
CA ALA A 218 8.73 10.98 -4.08
C ALA A 218 8.32 11.70 -2.79
N ARG A 219 9.11 12.68 -2.32
CA ARG A 219 8.78 13.47 -1.12
C ARG A 219 7.55 14.35 -1.29
N THR A 220 7.23 14.77 -2.51
CA THR A 220 6.06 15.63 -2.75
C THR A 220 4.75 14.83 -2.69
N LEU A 221 4.82 13.50 -2.81
CA LEU A 221 3.67 12.60 -2.73
C LEU A 221 3.10 12.51 -1.31
N LEU A 222 3.94 12.68 -0.27
CA LEU A 222 3.55 12.58 1.12
C LEU A 222 4.05 13.81 1.89
N LYS A 223 3.13 14.72 2.24
CA LYS A 223 3.45 15.86 3.10
C LYS A 223 3.34 15.43 4.55
N VAL A 224 4.45 15.42 5.27
CA VAL A 224 4.50 14.92 6.65
C VAL A 224 4.73 16.08 7.62
N LYS A 225 3.90 16.15 8.66
CA LYS A 225 4.01 17.14 9.74
C LYS A 225 4.00 16.43 11.10
N GLU A 226 5.04 16.65 11.88
CA GLU A 226 5.12 16.23 13.28
C GLU A 226 4.44 17.28 14.17
N TYR A 227 3.78 16.85 15.24
CA TYR A 227 3.21 17.73 16.25
C TYR A 227 3.29 17.10 17.64
N THR A 228 3.35 17.92 18.68
CA THR A 228 3.30 17.46 20.08
C THR A 228 1.88 17.64 20.64
N LYS A 229 1.54 16.98 21.74
CA LYS A 229 0.19 17.13 22.37
C LYS A 229 -0.12 18.56 22.80
N THR A 230 0.89 19.39 23.05
CA THR A 230 0.76 20.83 23.36
C THR A 230 0.49 21.68 22.12
N ASP A 231 0.74 21.13 20.92
CA ASP A 231 0.43 21.74 19.64
C ASP A 231 -0.79 21.04 19.03
N THR A 232 -2.00 21.39 19.47
CA THR A 232 -3.20 20.99 18.72
C THR A 232 -3.08 21.50 17.29
N PRO A 233 -3.11 20.64 16.26
CA PRO A 233 -3.06 21.11 14.88
C PRO A 233 -4.34 21.90 14.57
N PRO A 234 -4.25 23.04 13.86
CA PRO A 234 -5.44 23.77 13.45
C PRO A 234 -6.29 22.84 12.55
N GLY A 235 -7.53 22.59 12.98
CA GLY A 235 -8.49 21.74 12.25
C GLY A 235 -8.81 20.36 12.86
N THR A 236 -8.61 20.16 14.16
CA THR A 236 -9.09 18.94 14.88
C THR A 236 -10.26 19.17 15.84
N SER A 237 -10.85 20.36 15.85
CA SER A 237 -12.14 20.61 16.49
C SER A 237 -13.28 20.29 15.52
N LEU A 238 -14.10 19.31 15.92
CA LEU A 238 -15.29 18.70 15.26
C LEU A 238 -14.97 17.52 14.32
#